data_AF-A0A3R5XYJ7-F1
#
_entry.id   AF-A0A3R5XYJ7-F1
#
_cell.length_a   1.000
_cell.length_b   1.000
_cell.length_c   1.000
_cell.angle_alpha   90.00
_cell.angle_beta   90.00
_cell.angle_gamma   90.00
#
_symmetry.space_group_name_H-M   'P 1'
#
loop_
_entity.id
_entity.type
_entity.pdbx_description
1 polymer ?
#
loop_
_entity_poly.entity_id
_entity_poly.type
_entity_poly.pdbx_seq_one_letter_code
_entity_poly.pdbx_strand_id
1 'polypeptide(L)'
;MTIKNIDPSIVLENPWRNAYWFSRMLINNDKYGAIGKENRLLLNICETLKVILDDKIISDDDKMIICKSGIKDILQHRFSRQSSRTERINLFYEDLLGKIETVDDIKVFIITSEYFVVPINNALKDIPNNDREFTESVAKVYLDKLGEKALATVINIWDDAGVEGCLNAERTAVVREYRSLKNQIDFLPTFDADIVLTAFIQEFERRLGQKRKGRAGGSLEDVTEYLLRYFNIKAESKPEHFQADIEIDKWVKCSDKWLIGISCKRTLRERWKQVSSASAEILSKHKIKEIWHLITYDEDLSDDKLTLLGGLRHIFYLRDDSRKLKHALEHIGMKDYVRPMSNFINDIKREQGI
;
A
#
# COMPACT_ATOMS: atom_id res chain seq x y z
N MET A 1 30.44 -23.12 14.72
CA MET A 1 30.64 -21.77 14.15
C MET A 1 30.08 -20.78 15.17
N THR A 2 30.94 -20.19 15.99
CA THR A 2 30.49 -19.30 17.08
C THR A 2 30.21 -17.94 16.47
N ILE A 3 28.94 -17.52 16.44
CA ILE A 3 28.57 -16.15 16.09
C ILE A 3 29.19 -15.27 17.18
N LYS A 4 30.27 -14.56 16.87
CA LYS A 4 30.78 -13.52 17.76
C LYS A 4 29.69 -12.44 17.81
N ASN A 5 29.26 -12.08 19.01
CA ASN A 5 28.37 -10.93 19.19
C ASN A 5 29.07 -9.69 18.61
N ILE A 6 28.46 -9.07 17.60
CA ILE A 6 28.88 -7.77 17.10
C ILE A 6 28.53 -6.76 18.20
N ASP A 7 29.51 -6.04 18.72
CA ASP A 7 29.27 -4.93 19.64
C ASP A 7 28.44 -3.86 18.90
N PRO A 8 27.23 -3.50 19.39
CA PRO A 8 26.40 -2.48 18.76
C PRO A 8 27.12 -1.15 18.53
N SER A 9 28.10 -0.80 19.37
CA SER A 9 28.91 0.42 19.21
C SER A 9 29.58 0.51 17.84
N ILE A 10 30.06 -0.63 17.30
CA ILE A 10 30.75 -0.71 16.02
C ILE A 10 29.82 -0.31 14.86
N VAL A 11 28.53 -0.64 14.95
CA VAL A 11 27.54 -0.22 13.94
C VAL A 11 27.13 1.24 14.17
N LEU A 12 27.00 1.65 15.43
CA LEU A 12 26.54 2.98 15.81
C LEU A 12 27.57 4.09 15.63
N GLU A 13 28.86 3.76 15.57
CA GLU A 13 29.95 4.73 15.32
C GLU A 13 30.39 4.76 13.86
N ASN A 14 30.05 3.73 13.07
CA ASN A 14 30.39 3.64 11.66
C ASN A 14 29.70 4.75 10.83
N PRO A 15 30.42 5.50 9.98
CA PRO A 15 29.83 6.54 9.11
C PRO A 15 28.76 5.99 8.15
N TRP A 16 28.92 4.77 7.66
CA TRP A 16 27.99 4.13 6.72
C TRP A 16 26.60 3.87 7.32
N ARG A 17 26.45 3.92 8.65
CA ARG A 17 25.14 3.89 9.33
C ARG A 17 24.22 5.02 8.84
N ASN A 18 24.80 6.14 8.41
CA ASN A 18 24.04 7.29 7.94
C ASN A 18 23.26 6.98 6.66
N ALA A 19 23.60 5.93 5.92
CA ALA A 19 22.79 5.48 4.78
C ALA A 19 21.33 5.17 5.19
N TYR A 20 21.14 4.56 6.35
CA TYR A 20 19.80 4.34 6.91
C TYR A 20 19.10 5.67 7.20
N TRP A 21 19.76 6.60 7.91
CA TRP A 21 19.12 7.85 8.28
C TRP A 21 18.83 8.77 7.09
N PHE A 22 19.77 8.90 6.16
CA PHE A 22 19.58 9.69 4.95
C PHE A 22 18.43 9.17 4.10
N SER A 23 18.34 7.85 3.87
CA SER A 23 17.21 7.28 3.12
C SER A 23 15.85 7.56 3.78
N ARG A 24 15.79 7.49 5.12
CA ARG A 24 14.58 7.84 5.90
C ARG A 24 14.24 9.32 5.81
N MET A 25 15.23 10.19 5.90
CA MET A 25 15.01 11.64 5.79
C MET A 25 14.49 12.01 4.40
N LEU A 26 15.09 11.46 3.36
CA LEU A 26 14.73 11.73 1.97
C LEU A 26 13.27 11.37 1.65
N ILE A 27 12.71 10.30 2.23
CA ILE A 27 11.35 9.84 1.92
C ILE A 27 10.28 10.37 2.89
N ASN A 28 10.66 10.96 4.02
CA ASN A 28 9.70 11.44 5.01
C ASN A 28 8.94 12.68 4.52
N ASN A 29 7.66 12.50 4.18
CA ASN A 29 6.79 13.57 3.72
C ASN A 29 6.42 14.54 4.84
N ASP A 30 6.12 14.02 6.02
CA ASP A 30 5.50 14.79 7.10
C ASP A 30 6.52 15.73 7.73
N LYS A 31 7.76 15.26 7.94
CA LYS A 31 8.84 16.07 8.49
C LYS A 31 9.63 16.85 7.43
N TYR A 32 9.89 16.25 6.27
CA TYR A 32 10.88 16.77 5.31
C TYR A 32 10.34 16.99 3.88
N GLY A 33 9.03 16.85 3.66
CA GLY A 33 8.41 17.11 2.36
C GLY A 33 8.71 16.08 1.27
N ALA A 34 9.31 14.93 1.61
CA ALA A 34 9.61 13.82 0.70
C ALA A 34 10.45 14.21 -0.53
N ILE A 35 11.50 15.01 -0.32
CA ILE A 35 12.47 15.45 -1.35
C ILE A 35 12.97 14.30 -2.20
N GLY A 36 13.20 13.15 -1.56
CA GLY A 36 13.70 11.94 -2.19
C GLY A 36 12.79 11.33 -3.25
N LYS A 37 11.57 11.83 -3.47
CA LYS A 37 10.72 11.44 -4.60
C LYS A 37 11.15 12.09 -5.92
N GLU A 38 11.96 13.15 -5.89
CA GLU A 38 12.43 13.87 -7.08
C GLU A 38 13.78 13.33 -7.58
N ASN A 39 13.75 12.21 -8.32
CA ASN A 39 14.99 11.54 -8.80
C ASN A 39 15.96 12.50 -9.51
N ARG A 40 15.46 13.39 -10.38
CA ARG A 40 16.32 14.36 -11.09
C ARG A 40 17.01 15.35 -10.16
N LEU A 41 16.32 15.77 -9.10
CA LEU A 41 16.88 16.67 -8.10
C LEU A 41 18.00 15.97 -7.33
N LEU A 42 17.77 14.73 -6.89
CA LEU A 42 18.79 13.95 -6.18
C LEU A 42 20.03 13.73 -7.03
N LEU A 43 19.86 13.33 -8.30
CA LEU A 43 20.99 13.11 -9.21
C LEU A 43 21.78 14.41 -9.45
N ASN A 44 21.10 15.55 -9.63
CA ASN A 44 21.78 16.84 -9.76
C ASN A 44 22.59 17.22 -8.51
N ILE A 45 22.06 16.94 -7.31
CA ILE A 45 22.80 17.14 -6.07
C ILE A 45 24.02 16.22 -6.03
N CYS A 46 23.86 14.93 -6.34
CA CYS A 46 24.95 13.96 -6.36
C CYS A 46 26.07 14.33 -7.33
N GLU A 47 25.72 14.71 -8.57
CA GLU A 47 26.69 15.15 -9.58
C GLU A 47 27.47 16.38 -9.10
N THR A 48 26.77 17.38 -8.53
CA THR A 48 27.41 18.57 -7.95
C THR A 48 28.41 18.20 -6.86
N LEU A 49 28.00 17.33 -5.93
CA LEU A 49 28.86 16.91 -4.81
C LEU A 49 30.08 16.11 -5.29
N LYS A 50 29.92 15.22 -6.26
CA LYS A 50 31.03 14.44 -6.84
C LYS A 50 32.10 15.36 -7.44
N VAL A 51 31.69 16.36 -8.21
CA VAL A 51 32.62 17.35 -8.81
C VAL A 51 33.44 18.06 -7.73
N ILE A 52 32.82 18.45 -6.62
CA ILE A 52 33.51 19.09 -5.50
C ILE A 52 34.47 18.13 -4.80
N LEU A 53 34.06 16.87 -4.60
CA LEU A 53 34.89 15.86 -3.92
C LEU A 53 36.12 15.45 -4.74
N ASP A 54 35.97 15.39 -6.06
CA ASP A 54 37.03 14.99 -7.00
C ASP A 54 38.10 16.10 -7.20
N ASP A 55 37.83 17.32 -6.75
CA ASP A 55 38.80 18.42 -6.79
C ASP A 55 39.96 18.14 -5.84
N LYS A 56 41.18 18.04 -6.37
CA LYS A 56 42.39 17.74 -5.58
C LYS A 56 43.07 18.98 -5.00
N ILE A 57 42.62 20.18 -5.40
CA ILE A 57 43.22 21.46 -5.01
C ILE A 57 42.60 21.96 -3.71
N ILE A 58 41.31 21.68 -3.51
CA ILE A 58 40.52 22.16 -2.37
C ILE A 58 40.76 21.26 -1.14
N SER A 59 40.92 21.87 0.03
CA SER A 59 41.05 21.15 1.31
C SER A 59 39.75 20.45 1.70
N ASP A 60 39.81 19.42 2.54
CA ASP A 60 38.59 18.70 2.97
C ASP A 60 37.62 19.60 3.76
N ASP A 61 38.14 20.55 4.55
CA ASP A 61 37.32 21.53 5.27
C ASP A 61 36.58 22.47 4.30
N ASP A 62 37.27 22.96 3.26
CA ASP A 62 36.66 23.79 2.23
C ASP A 62 35.66 22.99 1.39
N LYS A 63 35.95 21.73 1.06
CA LYS A 63 35.00 20.82 0.38
C LYS A 63 33.73 20.67 1.18
N MET A 64 33.82 20.50 2.49
CA MET A 64 32.66 20.40 3.36
C MET A 64 31.81 21.67 3.32
N ILE A 65 32.43 22.85 3.42
CA ILE A 65 31.72 24.13 3.33
C ILE A 65 31.00 24.26 1.98
N ILE A 66 31.70 23.99 0.87
CA ILE A 66 31.17 24.13 -0.49
C ILE A 66 30.05 23.11 -0.74
N CYS A 67 30.21 21.86 -0.33
CA CYS A 67 29.18 20.81 -0.44
C CYS A 67 27.91 21.20 0.32
N LYS A 68 28.04 21.67 1.57
CA LYS A 68 26.90 22.08 2.39
C LYS A 68 26.16 23.25 1.74
N SER A 69 26.88 24.26 1.26
CA SER A 69 26.27 25.38 0.52
C SER A 69 25.59 24.93 -0.77
N GLY A 70 26.25 24.08 -1.57
CA GLY A 70 25.70 23.58 -2.83
C GLY A 70 24.39 22.83 -2.65
N ILE A 71 24.27 21.99 -1.61
CA ILE A 71 22.99 21.33 -1.27
C ILE A 71 21.92 22.37 -0.96
N LYS A 72 22.25 23.38 -0.13
CA LYS A 72 21.32 24.45 0.24
C LYS A 72 20.80 25.19 -0.98
N ASP A 73 21.71 25.63 -1.85
CA ASP A 73 21.40 26.48 -2.98
C ASP A 73 20.52 25.73 -3.99
N ILE A 74 20.82 24.45 -4.25
CA ILE A 74 20.00 23.61 -5.13
C ILE A 74 18.58 23.43 -4.55
N LEU A 75 18.46 23.15 -3.25
CA LEU A 75 17.15 22.97 -2.60
C LEU A 75 16.36 24.28 -2.57
N GLN A 76 16.98 25.39 -2.18
CA GLN A 76 16.35 26.70 -2.14
C GLN A 76 15.89 27.15 -3.52
N HIS A 77 16.72 26.98 -4.55
CA HIS A 77 16.34 27.28 -5.92
C HIS A 77 15.12 26.45 -6.35
N ARG A 78 15.14 25.12 -6.10
CA ARG A 78 14.06 24.21 -6.47
C ARG A 78 12.73 24.54 -5.78
N PHE A 79 12.78 24.90 -4.49
CA PHE A 79 11.59 25.08 -3.66
C PHE A 79 11.22 26.54 -3.38
N SER A 80 11.93 27.50 -3.98
CA SER A 80 11.70 28.96 -3.85
C SER A 80 10.26 29.40 -4.06
N ARG A 81 9.50 28.70 -4.91
CA ARG A 81 8.10 28.98 -5.25
C ARG A 81 7.06 28.13 -4.50
N GLN A 82 7.49 27.26 -3.57
CA GLN A 82 6.61 26.32 -2.85
C GLN A 82 6.48 26.69 -1.37
N SER A 83 5.80 27.80 -1.07
CA SER A 83 5.65 28.36 0.29
C SER A 83 5.12 27.36 1.33
N SER A 84 4.27 26.41 0.93
CA SER A 84 3.69 25.38 1.82
C SER A 84 4.65 24.25 2.22
N ARG A 85 5.84 24.20 1.62
CA ARG A 85 6.87 23.18 1.93
C ARG A 85 8.17 23.77 2.45
N THR A 86 8.39 25.07 2.32
CA THR A 86 9.64 25.76 2.65
C THR A 86 10.17 25.41 4.04
N GLU A 87 9.32 25.42 5.07
CA GLU A 87 9.73 25.10 6.45
C GLU A 87 10.25 23.66 6.59
N ARG A 88 9.56 22.68 5.99
CA ARG A 88 9.99 21.26 6.01
C ARG A 88 11.28 21.03 5.23
N ILE A 89 11.49 21.76 4.13
CA ILE A 89 12.73 21.71 3.35
C ILE A 89 13.90 22.31 4.13
N ASN A 90 13.68 23.44 4.81
CA ASN A 90 14.69 24.04 5.68
C ASN A 90 15.06 23.11 6.84
N LEU A 91 14.04 22.51 7.48
CA LEU A 91 14.27 21.53 8.55
C LEU A 91 15.03 20.29 8.05
N PHE A 92 14.74 19.82 6.82
CA PHE A 92 15.52 18.76 6.20
C PHE A 92 16.99 19.15 6.05
N TYR A 93 17.24 20.35 5.53
CA TYR A 93 18.60 20.85 5.33
C TYR A 93 19.37 20.95 6.64
N GLU A 94 18.77 21.57 7.67
CA GLU A 94 19.38 21.71 9.00
C GLU A 94 19.72 20.34 9.63
N ASP A 95 18.76 19.42 9.65
CA ASP A 95 18.98 18.06 10.19
C ASP A 95 19.99 17.27 9.36
N LEU A 96 20.02 17.47 8.04
CA LEU A 96 20.97 16.79 7.14
C LEU A 96 22.39 17.28 7.42
N LEU A 97 22.56 18.60 7.57
CA LEU A 97 23.84 19.19 7.92
C LEU A 97 24.36 18.76 9.28
N GLY A 98 23.46 18.58 10.26
CA GLY A 98 23.80 18.05 11.57
C GLY A 98 24.26 16.59 11.55
N LYS A 99 24.07 15.87 10.43
CA LYS A 99 24.54 14.49 10.24
C LYS A 99 25.74 14.37 9.30
N ILE A 100 26.07 15.44 8.60
CA ILE A 100 27.21 15.51 7.68
C ILE A 100 28.35 16.18 8.44
N GLU A 101 29.18 15.38 9.10
CA GLU A 101 30.30 15.85 9.91
C GLU A 101 31.62 15.74 9.15
N THR A 102 31.72 14.76 8.25
CA THR A 102 32.93 14.43 7.50
C THR A 102 32.69 14.35 5.99
N VAL A 103 33.77 14.36 5.21
CA VAL A 103 33.73 14.10 3.76
C VAL A 103 33.16 12.70 3.47
N ASP A 104 33.38 11.73 4.34
CA ASP A 104 32.80 10.40 4.18
C ASP A 104 31.27 10.42 4.34
N ASP A 105 30.70 11.26 5.18
CA ASP A 105 29.24 11.43 5.26
C ASP A 105 28.66 11.98 3.95
N ILE A 106 29.38 12.84 3.24
CA ILE A 106 28.99 13.29 1.88
C ILE A 106 28.97 12.11 0.92
N LYS A 107 30.00 11.24 0.95
CA LYS A 107 30.04 10.03 0.11
C LYS A 107 28.87 9.09 0.43
N VAL A 108 28.59 8.88 1.71
CA VAL A 108 27.44 8.09 2.18
C VAL A 108 26.13 8.71 1.67
N PHE A 109 25.98 10.03 1.71
CA PHE A 109 24.81 10.73 1.18
C PHE A 109 24.65 10.56 -0.33
N ILE A 110 25.75 10.65 -1.11
CA ILE A 110 25.75 10.41 -2.56
C ILE A 110 25.28 8.99 -2.87
N ILE A 111 25.92 7.99 -2.25
CA ILE A 111 25.58 6.57 -2.46
C ILE A 111 24.13 6.30 -2.07
N THR A 112 23.68 6.88 -0.95
CA THR A 112 22.30 6.72 -0.48
C THR A 112 21.30 7.33 -1.45
N SER A 113 21.60 8.47 -2.03
CA SER A 113 20.70 9.15 -2.96
C SER A 113 20.66 8.44 -4.31
N GLU A 114 21.82 8.14 -4.88
CA GLU A 114 21.99 7.69 -6.26
C GLU A 114 21.82 6.18 -6.45
N TYR A 115 22.37 5.37 -5.55
CA TYR A 115 22.37 3.90 -5.69
C TYR A 115 21.37 3.20 -4.77
N PHE A 116 20.73 3.95 -3.88
CA PHE A 116 19.75 3.41 -2.93
C PHE A 116 18.36 4.03 -3.16
N VAL A 117 18.16 5.33 -2.94
CA VAL A 117 16.82 5.95 -3.03
C VAL A 117 16.28 6.02 -4.47
N VAL A 118 17.09 6.50 -5.42
CA VAL A 118 16.69 6.60 -6.84
C VAL A 118 16.32 5.24 -7.45
N PRO A 119 17.10 4.16 -7.26
CA PRO A 119 16.74 2.83 -7.79
C PRO A 119 15.48 2.28 -7.15
N ILE A 120 15.29 2.42 -5.83
CA ILE A 120 14.03 2.03 -5.18
C ILE A 120 12.84 2.78 -5.78
N ASN A 121 12.97 4.09 -6.01
CA ASN A 121 11.90 4.87 -6.64
C ASN A 121 11.54 4.36 -8.03
N ASN A 122 12.52 3.96 -8.83
CA ASN A 122 12.28 3.41 -10.15
C ASN A 122 11.64 2.03 -10.07
N ALA A 123 12.20 1.13 -9.27
CA ALA A 123 11.69 -0.22 -9.07
C ALA A 123 10.23 -0.24 -8.57
N LEU A 124 9.86 0.68 -7.66
CA LEU A 124 8.49 0.78 -7.17
C LEU A 124 7.46 1.22 -8.20
N LYS A 125 7.87 1.89 -9.29
CA LYS A 125 6.98 2.25 -10.41
C LYS A 125 6.64 1.03 -11.26
N ASP A 126 7.61 0.14 -11.44
CA ASP A 126 7.48 -1.06 -12.27
C ASP A 126 6.72 -2.18 -11.55
N ILE A 127 6.67 -2.15 -10.22
CA ILE A 127 5.87 -3.09 -9.44
C ILE A 127 4.39 -2.72 -9.62
N PRO A 128 3.52 -3.64 -10.05
CA PRO A 128 2.10 -3.38 -10.23
C PRO A 128 1.43 -2.80 -8.97
N ASN A 129 0.51 -1.85 -9.20
CA ASN A 129 -0.35 -1.31 -8.15
C ASN A 129 -1.58 -2.21 -7.91
N ASN A 130 -1.96 -3.04 -8.89
CA ASN A 130 -2.95 -4.10 -8.78
C ASN A 130 -2.68 -5.13 -9.88
N ASP A 131 -3.30 -6.31 -9.77
CA ASP A 131 -3.12 -7.42 -10.71
C ASP A 131 -4.24 -7.47 -11.77
N ARG A 132 -4.97 -6.36 -11.91
CA ARG A 132 -6.25 -6.26 -12.63
C ARG A 132 -6.19 -6.84 -14.04
N GLU A 133 -5.18 -6.54 -14.84
CA GLU A 133 -5.13 -7.04 -16.22
C GLU A 133 -4.94 -8.57 -16.30
N PHE A 134 -4.09 -9.13 -15.43
CA PHE A 134 -3.87 -10.58 -15.38
C PHE A 134 -5.11 -11.29 -14.83
N THR A 135 -5.67 -10.78 -13.74
CA THR A 135 -6.83 -11.38 -13.08
C THR A 135 -8.12 -11.20 -13.87
N GLU A 136 -8.31 -10.11 -14.63
CA GLU A 136 -9.44 -9.93 -15.56
C GLU A 136 -9.46 -11.01 -16.64
N SER A 137 -8.30 -11.29 -17.25
CA SER A 137 -8.21 -12.30 -18.31
C SER A 137 -8.54 -13.72 -17.80
N VAL A 138 -8.03 -14.08 -16.63
CA VAL A 138 -8.32 -15.37 -15.98
C VAL A 138 -9.77 -15.43 -15.52
N ALA A 139 -10.27 -14.36 -14.89
CA ALA A 139 -11.65 -14.26 -14.43
C ALA A 139 -12.64 -14.42 -15.58
N LYS A 140 -12.37 -13.78 -16.73
CA LYS A 140 -13.19 -13.92 -17.93
C LYS A 140 -13.30 -15.38 -18.37
N VAL A 141 -12.21 -16.13 -18.40
CA VAL A 141 -12.22 -17.56 -18.79
C VAL A 141 -13.11 -18.40 -17.86
N TYR A 142 -13.04 -18.16 -16.54
CA TYR A 142 -13.88 -18.85 -15.58
C TYR A 142 -15.36 -18.47 -15.73
N LEU A 143 -15.68 -17.18 -15.85
CA LEU A 143 -17.04 -16.69 -15.98
C LEU A 143 -17.69 -17.08 -17.32
N ASP A 144 -16.95 -17.04 -18.43
CA ASP A 144 -17.44 -17.45 -19.75
C ASP A 144 -17.82 -18.95 -19.75
N LYS A 145 -17.14 -19.78 -18.95
CA LYS A 145 -17.37 -21.23 -18.86
C LYS A 145 -18.43 -21.63 -17.82
N LEU A 146 -18.44 -20.98 -16.66
CA LEU A 146 -19.17 -21.43 -15.47
C LEU A 146 -20.21 -20.41 -14.96
N GLY A 147 -20.25 -19.20 -15.52
CA GLY A 147 -21.19 -18.16 -15.12
C GLY A 147 -21.10 -17.82 -13.64
N GLU A 148 -22.25 -17.71 -12.98
CA GLU A 148 -22.34 -17.35 -11.55
C GLU A 148 -21.70 -18.40 -10.63
N LYS A 149 -21.57 -19.66 -11.06
CA LYS A 149 -20.89 -20.70 -10.27
C LYS A 149 -19.39 -20.46 -10.12
N ALA A 150 -18.80 -19.64 -10.99
CA ALA A 150 -17.40 -19.26 -10.91
C ALA A 150 -17.13 -18.11 -9.93
N LEU A 151 -18.16 -17.46 -9.36
CA LEU A 151 -17.99 -16.22 -8.59
C LEU A 151 -17.06 -16.38 -7.39
N ALA A 152 -17.31 -17.38 -6.53
CA ALA A 152 -16.46 -17.62 -5.37
C ALA A 152 -15.01 -17.91 -5.79
N THR A 153 -14.82 -18.69 -6.86
CA THR A 153 -13.49 -18.99 -7.42
C THR A 153 -12.80 -17.74 -7.97
N VAL A 154 -13.51 -16.91 -8.72
CA VAL A 154 -12.95 -15.68 -9.31
C VAL A 154 -12.60 -14.67 -8.23
N ILE A 155 -13.46 -14.45 -7.24
CA ILE A 155 -13.20 -13.53 -6.13
C ILE A 155 -11.98 -13.99 -5.32
N ASN A 156 -11.87 -15.29 -5.04
CA ASN A 156 -10.73 -15.84 -4.31
C ASN A 156 -9.43 -15.86 -5.13
N ILE A 157 -9.48 -16.28 -6.41
CA ILE A 157 -8.29 -16.26 -7.30
C ILE A 157 -7.79 -14.83 -7.47
N TRP A 158 -8.68 -13.86 -7.64
CA TRP A 158 -8.25 -12.47 -7.78
C TRP A 158 -7.60 -11.95 -6.49
N ASP A 159 -8.10 -12.38 -5.33
CA ASP A 159 -7.50 -12.06 -4.04
C ASP A 159 -6.16 -12.78 -3.78
N ASP A 160 -5.99 -14.01 -4.26
CA ASP A 160 -4.82 -14.87 -4.02
C ASP A 160 -3.74 -14.79 -5.12
N ALA A 161 -4.13 -14.96 -6.39
CA ALA A 161 -3.23 -14.91 -7.54
C ALA A 161 -2.67 -13.50 -7.78
N GLY A 162 -3.44 -12.47 -7.41
CA GLY A 162 -2.92 -11.11 -7.41
C GLY A 162 -1.81 -10.91 -6.37
N VAL A 163 -2.02 -11.43 -5.15
CA VAL A 163 -1.00 -11.35 -4.09
C VAL A 163 0.29 -12.07 -4.50
N GLU A 164 0.21 -13.28 -5.06
CA GLU A 164 1.39 -14.03 -5.48
C GLU A 164 2.13 -13.35 -6.65
N GLY A 165 1.41 -12.88 -7.67
CA GLY A 165 1.98 -12.15 -8.80
C GLY A 165 2.70 -10.87 -8.37
N CYS A 166 2.04 -10.05 -7.56
CA CYS A 166 2.64 -8.86 -6.95
C CYS A 166 3.86 -9.20 -6.09
N LEU A 167 3.79 -10.21 -5.22
CA LEU A 167 4.91 -10.58 -4.34
C LEU A 167 6.11 -11.09 -5.15
N ASN A 168 5.88 -11.81 -6.25
CA ASN A 168 6.95 -12.24 -7.15
C ASN A 168 7.60 -11.07 -7.88
N ALA A 169 6.80 -10.09 -8.34
CA ALA A 169 7.32 -8.85 -8.94
C ALA A 169 8.15 -8.04 -7.91
N GLU A 170 7.65 -7.92 -6.67
CA GLU A 170 8.37 -7.28 -5.57
C GLU A 170 9.70 -7.97 -5.29
N ARG A 171 9.69 -9.30 -5.12
CA ARG A 171 10.90 -10.09 -4.84
C ARG A 171 11.92 -9.96 -5.98
N THR A 172 11.47 -10.00 -7.22
CA THR A 172 12.33 -9.83 -8.39
C THR A 172 12.99 -8.45 -8.39
N ALA A 173 12.23 -7.39 -8.11
CA ALA A 173 12.75 -6.04 -8.01
C ALA A 173 13.77 -5.91 -6.86
N VAL A 174 13.46 -6.43 -5.66
CA VAL A 174 14.38 -6.39 -4.51
C VAL A 174 15.69 -7.09 -4.83
N VAL A 175 15.66 -8.29 -5.40
CA VAL A 175 16.86 -9.04 -5.77
C VAL A 175 17.69 -8.31 -6.82
N ARG A 176 17.04 -7.76 -7.85
CA ARG A 176 17.69 -7.00 -8.93
C ARG A 176 18.41 -5.78 -8.38
N GLU A 177 17.72 -4.93 -7.62
CA GLU A 177 18.29 -3.70 -7.09
C GLU A 177 19.35 -3.98 -6.00
N TYR A 178 19.14 -4.99 -5.15
CA TYR A 178 20.14 -5.42 -4.17
C TYR A 178 21.44 -5.84 -4.85
N ARG A 179 21.35 -6.65 -5.92
CA ARG A 179 22.53 -7.07 -6.69
C ARG A 179 23.22 -5.87 -7.35
N SER A 180 22.44 -4.94 -7.89
CA SER A 180 22.96 -3.71 -8.49
C SER A 180 23.75 -2.90 -7.46
N LEU A 181 23.14 -2.60 -6.30
CA LEU A 181 23.80 -1.87 -5.22
C LEU A 181 25.07 -2.58 -4.74
N LYS A 182 25.00 -3.91 -4.52
CA LYS A 182 26.16 -4.70 -4.10
C LYS A 182 27.35 -4.55 -5.05
N ASN A 183 27.11 -4.49 -6.35
CA ASN A 183 28.18 -4.26 -7.34
C ASN A 183 28.70 -2.81 -7.30
N GLN A 184 27.84 -1.83 -7.02
CA GLN A 184 28.24 -0.41 -6.97
C GLN A 184 29.08 -0.06 -5.73
N ILE A 185 28.99 -0.86 -4.68
CA ILE A 185 29.70 -0.64 -3.41
C ILE A 185 30.77 -1.70 -3.13
N ASP A 186 31.20 -2.45 -4.15
CA ASP A 186 32.16 -3.55 -4.02
C ASP A 186 33.55 -3.10 -3.51
N PHE A 187 33.85 -1.81 -3.63
CA PHE A 187 35.03 -1.16 -3.09
C PHE A 187 35.00 -1.02 -1.55
N LEU A 188 33.84 -1.20 -0.90
CA LEU A 188 33.72 -1.12 0.55
C LEU A 188 34.23 -2.40 1.24
N PRO A 189 34.84 -2.28 2.44
CA PRO A 189 35.03 -3.44 3.30
C PRO A 189 33.72 -4.18 3.54
N THR A 190 33.77 -5.51 3.65
CA THR A 190 32.57 -6.36 3.79
C THR A 190 31.61 -5.88 4.87
N PHE A 191 32.13 -5.47 6.03
CA PHE A 191 31.30 -5.01 7.14
C PHE A 191 30.57 -3.69 6.84
N ASP A 192 31.23 -2.75 6.17
CA ASP A 192 30.62 -1.48 5.75
C ASP A 192 29.58 -1.71 4.67
N ALA A 193 29.88 -2.59 3.71
CA ALA A 193 28.93 -3.00 2.69
C ALA A 193 27.68 -3.64 3.32
N ASP A 194 27.83 -4.49 4.34
CA ASP A 194 26.71 -5.11 5.06
C ASP A 194 25.82 -4.06 5.76
N ILE A 195 26.40 -3.01 6.35
CA ILE A 195 25.64 -1.89 6.93
C ILE A 195 24.79 -1.19 5.86
N VAL A 196 25.38 -0.88 4.70
CA VAL A 196 24.66 -0.22 3.60
C VAL A 196 23.57 -1.13 3.01
N LEU A 197 23.88 -2.40 2.77
CA LEU A 197 22.95 -3.37 2.18
C LEU A 197 21.77 -3.67 3.10
N THR A 198 22.00 -3.74 4.42
CA THR A 198 20.91 -3.94 5.37
C THR A 198 20.02 -2.70 5.49
N ALA A 199 20.60 -1.49 5.49
CA ALA A 199 19.84 -0.24 5.40
C ALA A 199 18.97 -0.19 4.13
N PHE A 200 19.54 -0.60 2.99
CA PHE A 200 18.84 -0.69 1.71
C PHE A 200 17.60 -1.57 1.77
N ILE A 201 17.76 -2.82 2.24
CA ILE A 201 16.66 -3.77 2.34
C ILE A 201 15.58 -3.29 3.32
N GLN A 202 15.98 -2.73 4.46
CA GLN A 202 15.02 -2.22 5.45
C GLN A 202 14.11 -1.13 4.87
N GLU A 203 14.68 -0.17 4.14
CA GLU A 203 13.88 0.91 3.55
C GLU A 203 13.07 0.43 2.34
N PHE A 204 13.61 -0.48 1.51
CA PHE A 204 12.87 -1.04 0.38
C PHE A 204 11.64 -1.83 0.89
N GLU A 205 11.82 -2.76 1.82
CA GLU A 205 10.71 -3.54 2.41
C GLU A 205 9.71 -2.67 3.15
N ARG A 206 10.15 -1.60 3.82
CA ARG A 206 9.24 -0.64 4.45
C ARG A 206 8.31 -0.01 3.40
N ARG A 207 8.85 0.40 2.25
CA ARG A 207 8.07 1.03 1.17
C ARG A 207 7.19 0.03 0.44
N LEU A 208 7.65 -1.20 0.24
CA LEU A 208 6.82 -2.31 -0.26
C LEU A 208 5.66 -2.59 0.69
N GLY A 209 5.93 -2.62 2.01
CA GLY A 209 4.89 -2.76 3.03
C GLY A 209 3.82 -1.66 2.94
N GLN A 210 4.22 -0.41 2.68
CA GLN A 210 3.28 0.69 2.44
C GLN A 210 2.46 0.49 1.16
N LYS A 211 3.08 0.07 0.06
CA LYS A 211 2.40 -0.25 -1.20
C LYS A 211 1.41 -1.41 -1.03
N ARG A 212 1.82 -2.50 -0.36
CA ARG A 212 0.98 -3.65 0.02
C ARG A 212 -0.27 -3.23 0.79
N LYS A 213 -0.14 -2.33 1.77
CA LYS A 213 -1.30 -1.77 2.51
C LYS A 213 -2.27 -1.04 1.59
N GLY A 214 -1.78 -0.28 0.60
CA GLY A 214 -2.61 0.36 -0.41
C GLY A 214 -3.36 -0.64 -1.29
N ARG A 215 -2.70 -1.73 -1.71
CA ARG A 215 -3.31 -2.77 -2.56
C ARG A 215 -4.40 -3.59 -1.85
N ALA A 216 -4.18 -3.90 -0.56
CA ALA A 216 -5.08 -4.77 0.20
C ALA A 216 -6.50 -4.20 0.40
N GLY A 217 -6.70 -2.89 0.20
CA GLY A 217 -8.03 -2.27 0.19
C GLY A 217 -8.77 -2.49 -1.12
N GLY A 218 -8.11 -2.26 -2.27
CA GLY A 218 -8.79 -2.18 -3.57
C GLY A 218 -9.06 -3.49 -4.30
N SER A 219 -8.39 -4.61 -3.96
CA SER A 219 -8.52 -5.86 -4.75
C SER A 219 -9.95 -6.42 -4.79
N LEU A 220 -10.62 -6.47 -3.62
CA LEU A 220 -11.98 -6.99 -3.53
C LEU A 220 -13.00 -6.02 -4.15
N GLU A 221 -12.75 -4.72 -4.08
CA GLU A 221 -13.54 -3.69 -4.75
C GLU A 221 -13.39 -3.78 -6.28
N ASP A 222 -12.16 -3.97 -6.77
CA ASP A 222 -11.82 -4.11 -8.19
C ASP A 222 -12.50 -5.34 -8.80
N VAL A 223 -12.41 -6.52 -8.14
CA VAL A 223 -13.09 -7.73 -8.63
C VAL A 223 -14.60 -7.59 -8.59
N THR A 224 -15.15 -6.94 -7.56
CA THR A 224 -16.59 -6.68 -7.47
C THR A 224 -17.05 -5.77 -8.61
N GLU A 225 -16.31 -4.68 -8.88
CA GLU A 225 -16.60 -3.80 -10.01
C GLU A 225 -16.54 -4.55 -11.35
N TYR A 226 -15.52 -5.38 -11.54
CA TYR A 226 -15.38 -6.20 -12.73
C TYR A 226 -16.58 -7.15 -12.89
N LEU A 227 -17.01 -7.83 -11.82
CA LEU A 227 -18.15 -8.74 -11.85
C LEU A 227 -19.45 -8.01 -12.21
N LEU A 228 -19.72 -6.86 -11.58
CA LEU A 228 -20.90 -6.06 -11.91
C LEU A 228 -20.91 -5.68 -13.39
N ARG A 229 -19.77 -5.21 -13.92
CA ARG A 229 -19.62 -4.90 -15.35
C ARG A 229 -19.82 -6.12 -16.24
N TYR A 230 -19.21 -7.26 -15.90
CA TYR A 230 -19.30 -8.50 -16.68
C TYR A 230 -20.75 -8.97 -16.81
N PHE A 231 -21.52 -8.88 -15.72
CA PHE A 231 -22.94 -9.25 -15.70
C PHE A 231 -23.89 -8.12 -16.11
N ASN A 232 -23.38 -7.01 -16.65
CA ASN A 232 -24.15 -5.83 -17.07
C ASN A 232 -25.00 -5.19 -15.95
N ILE A 233 -24.57 -5.32 -14.70
CA ILE A 233 -25.18 -4.66 -13.54
C ILE A 233 -24.62 -3.25 -13.44
N LYS A 234 -25.51 -2.25 -13.50
CA LYS A 234 -25.14 -0.85 -13.35
C LYS A 234 -24.98 -0.48 -11.87
N ALA A 235 -23.80 0.01 -11.52
CA ALA A 235 -23.60 0.69 -10.24
C ALA A 235 -24.32 2.05 -10.25
N GLU A 236 -24.83 2.44 -9.09
CA GLU A 236 -25.52 3.71 -8.85
C GLU A 236 -24.61 4.65 -8.05
N SER A 237 -24.90 5.95 -8.09
CA SER A 237 -24.22 6.91 -7.23
C SER A 237 -24.63 6.74 -5.75
N LYS A 238 -23.72 7.10 -4.84
CA LYS A 238 -24.01 7.18 -3.41
C LYS A 238 -25.22 8.09 -3.15
N PRO A 239 -26.18 7.70 -2.29
CA PRO A 239 -27.30 8.56 -1.94
C PRO A 239 -26.83 9.87 -1.31
N GLU A 240 -27.45 10.98 -1.73
CA GLU A 240 -27.16 12.31 -1.21
C GLU A 240 -27.30 12.36 0.31
N HIS A 241 -26.37 13.07 0.96
CA HIS A 241 -26.32 13.27 2.41
C HIS A 241 -26.25 12.00 3.26
N PHE A 242 -25.93 10.83 2.69
CA PHE A 242 -25.64 9.64 3.49
C PHE A 242 -24.26 9.77 4.14
N GLN A 243 -24.26 10.19 5.41
CA GLN A 243 -23.08 10.25 6.28
C GLN A 243 -23.25 9.23 7.40
N ALA A 244 -22.93 7.98 7.11
CA ALA A 244 -22.79 6.94 8.11
C ALA A 244 -21.32 6.51 8.17
N ASP A 245 -20.85 6.09 9.33
CA ASP A 245 -19.46 5.61 9.54
C ASP A 245 -19.21 4.23 8.90
N ILE A 246 -20.10 3.79 8.01
CA ILE A 246 -19.94 2.57 7.24
C ILE A 246 -19.33 2.88 5.87
N GLU A 247 -18.26 2.17 5.56
CA GLU A 247 -17.62 2.17 4.25
C GLU A 247 -18.43 1.29 3.27
N ILE A 248 -19.08 1.95 2.30
CA ILE A 248 -19.82 1.31 1.22
C ILE A 248 -19.12 1.65 -0.09
N ASP A 249 -18.68 0.61 -0.79
CA ASP A 249 -17.78 0.73 -1.93
C ASP A 249 -18.56 0.84 -3.24
N LYS A 250 -19.71 0.16 -3.35
CA LYS A 250 -20.60 0.22 -4.52
C LYS A 250 -22.07 0.32 -4.09
N TRP A 251 -22.89 0.87 -4.97
CA TRP A 251 -24.34 0.95 -4.79
C TRP A 251 -25.04 0.31 -5.97
N VAL A 252 -26.14 -0.38 -5.72
CA VAL A 252 -27.01 -0.93 -6.77
C VAL A 252 -28.45 -0.56 -6.48
N LYS A 253 -29.18 -0.16 -7.52
CA LYS A 253 -30.59 0.24 -7.42
C LYS A 253 -31.50 -0.93 -7.74
N CYS A 254 -32.45 -1.18 -6.85
CA CYS A 254 -33.49 -2.19 -6.98
C CYS A 254 -34.65 -1.72 -7.86
N SER A 255 -35.48 -2.66 -8.28
CA SER A 255 -36.72 -2.42 -9.04
C SER A 255 -37.71 -1.52 -8.30
N ASP A 256 -37.78 -1.60 -6.97
CA ASP A 256 -38.59 -0.76 -6.08
C ASP A 256 -38.00 0.64 -5.83
N LYS A 257 -36.87 0.97 -6.50
CA LYS A 257 -36.09 2.22 -6.35
C LYS A 257 -35.34 2.36 -5.03
N TRP A 258 -35.32 1.35 -4.17
CA TRP A 258 -34.41 1.30 -3.03
C TRP A 258 -32.99 0.94 -3.47
N LEU A 259 -32.03 1.16 -2.59
CA LEU A 259 -30.62 0.93 -2.83
C LEU A 259 -30.10 -0.23 -1.97
N ILE A 260 -29.19 -1.00 -2.55
CA ILE A 260 -28.35 -1.96 -1.82
C ILE A 260 -26.94 -1.38 -1.79
N GLY A 261 -26.39 -1.21 -0.58
CA GLY A 261 -24.99 -0.85 -0.41
C GLY A 261 -24.12 -2.10 -0.38
N ILE A 262 -23.06 -2.15 -1.17
CA ILE A 262 -22.10 -3.25 -1.19
C ILE A 262 -20.82 -2.80 -0.49
N SER A 263 -20.43 -3.52 0.55
CA SER A 263 -19.21 -3.33 1.31
C SER A 263 -18.27 -4.50 1.06
N CYS A 264 -17.08 -4.22 0.56
CA CYS A 264 -16.03 -5.18 0.23
C CYS A 264 -15.03 -5.20 1.39
N LYS A 265 -14.97 -6.30 2.15
CA LYS A 265 -14.05 -6.41 3.29
C LYS A 265 -13.37 -7.76 3.31
N ARG A 266 -12.03 -7.79 3.30
CA ARG A 266 -11.29 -9.04 3.53
C ARG A 266 -11.58 -9.63 4.91
N THR A 267 -11.60 -8.79 5.95
CA THR A 267 -11.93 -9.12 7.35
C THR A 267 -12.73 -7.96 7.97
N LEU A 268 -13.62 -8.20 8.95
CA LEU A 268 -14.38 -7.13 9.62
C LEU A 268 -13.64 -6.50 10.82
N ARG A 269 -12.79 -7.27 11.48
CA ARG A 269 -12.01 -6.99 12.71
C ARG A 269 -12.82 -6.21 13.75
N GLU A 270 -12.35 -5.05 14.20
CA GLU A 270 -13.04 -4.08 15.07
C GLU A 270 -13.86 -3.04 14.30
N ARG A 271 -13.67 -2.94 12.97
CA ARG A 271 -14.32 -1.95 12.11
C ARG A 271 -15.84 -2.10 12.08
N TRP A 272 -16.38 -3.27 12.42
CA TRP A 272 -17.82 -3.51 12.60
C TRP A 272 -18.50 -2.56 13.61
N LYS A 273 -17.75 -1.98 14.56
CA LYS A 273 -18.30 -1.01 15.52
C LYS A 273 -18.70 0.30 14.85
N GLN A 274 -18.00 0.68 13.77
CA GLN A 274 -18.37 1.82 12.94
C GLN A 274 -19.61 1.49 12.09
N VAL A 275 -19.78 0.22 11.74
CA VAL A 275 -20.91 -0.29 10.97
C VAL A 275 -22.21 -0.31 11.80
N SER A 276 -22.13 -0.60 13.10
CA SER A 276 -23.30 -0.61 13.99
C SER A 276 -23.94 0.76 14.24
N SER A 277 -23.32 1.88 13.83
CA SER A 277 -23.93 3.21 13.94
C SER A 277 -24.98 3.47 12.85
N ALA A 278 -24.99 2.68 11.76
CA ALA A 278 -26.02 2.73 10.72
C ALA A 278 -27.28 1.97 11.19
N SER A 279 -28.09 2.61 12.03
CA SER A 279 -29.35 2.02 12.48
C SER A 279 -30.31 1.77 11.30
N ALA A 280 -31.23 0.82 11.47
CA ALA A 280 -32.26 0.56 10.46
C ALA A 280 -33.07 1.83 10.12
N GLU A 281 -33.21 2.79 11.03
CA GLU A 281 -33.88 4.07 10.77
C GLU A 281 -33.11 4.93 9.77
N ILE A 282 -31.78 5.03 9.93
CA ILE A 282 -30.90 5.78 9.02
C ILE A 282 -30.96 5.18 7.62
N LEU A 283 -30.88 3.85 7.51
CA LEU A 283 -30.99 3.17 6.22
C LEU A 283 -32.33 3.47 5.53
N SER A 284 -33.44 3.43 6.27
CA SER A 284 -34.77 3.74 5.72
C SER A 284 -34.87 5.19 5.25
N LYS A 285 -34.31 6.15 6.00
CA LYS A 285 -34.29 7.58 5.62
C LYS A 285 -33.66 7.81 4.25
N HIS A 286 -32.63 7.03 3.91
CA HIS A 286 -31.92 7.13 2.64
C HIS A 286 -32.37 6.10 1.59
N LYS A 287 -33.51 5.42 1.81
CA LYS A 287 -34.05 4.35 0.95
C LYS A 287 -33.05 3.23 0.69
N ILE A 288 -32.28 2.87 1.70
CA ILE A 288 -31.34 1.76 1.66
C ILE A 288 -32.06 0.54 2.21
N LYS A 289 -32.15 -0.51 1.37
CA LYS A 289 -32.86 -1.74 1.68
C LYS A 289 -32.03 -2.59 2.64
N GLU A 290 -30.80 -2.87 2.23
CA GLU A 290 -29.84 -3.71 2.95
C GLU A 290 -28.41 -3.26 2.63
N ILE A 291 -27.48 -3.70 3.48
CA ILE A 291 -26.04 -3.56 3.24
C ILE A 291 -25.43 -4.95 3.11
N TRP A 292 -24.86 -5.24 1.95
CA TRP A 292 -24.29 -6.54 1.60
C TRP A 292 -22.78 -6.50 1.75
N HIS A 293 -22.23 -7.39 2.57
CA HIS A 293 -20.81 -7.51 2.85
C HIS A 293 -20.25 -8.69 2.06
N LEU A 294 -19.35 -8.43 1.12
CA LEU A 294 -18.52 -9.47 0.50
C LEU A 294 -17.30 -9.71 1.39
N ILE A 295 -17.14 -10.94 1.90
CA ILE A 295 -16.07 -11.29 2.83
C ILE A 295 -15.30 -12.52 2.36
N THR A 296 -13.98 -12.38 2.23
CA THR A 296 -13.07 -13.46 1.81
C THR A 296 -12.43 -14.20 2.99
N TYR A 297 -12.18 -13.53 4.12
CA TYR A 297 -11.67 -14.13 5.36
C TYR A 297 -12.62 -13.85 6.53
N ASP A 298 -13.42 -14.84 6.89
CA ASP A 298 -14.56 -14.73 7.80
C ASP A 298 -14.33 -15.34 9.19
N GLU A 299 -13.12 -15.80 9.49
CA GLU A 299 -12.78 -16.37 10.80
C GLU A 299 -13.06 -15.40 11.96
N ASP A 300 -13.00 -14.10 11.70
CA ASP A 300 -13.29 -13.06 12.68
C ASP A 300 -14.78 -12.67 12.80
N LEU A 301 -15.68 -13.29 12.02
CA LEU A 301 -17.12 -13.18 12.18
C LEU A 301 -17.58 -14.08 13.33
N SER A 302 -17.84 -13.48 14.49
CA SER A 302 -18.53 -14.15 15.59
C SER A 302 -20.04 -14.09 15.41
N ASP A 303 -20.74 -15.00 16.09
CA ASP A 303 -22.20 -15.07 16.10
C ASP A 303 -22.82 -13.75 16.59
N ASP A 304 -22.19 -13.09 17.57
CA ASP A 304 -22.57 -11.76 18.05
C ASP A 304 -22.53 -10.70 16.94
N LYS A 305 -21.48 -10.72 16.10
CA LYS A 305 -21.35 -9.78 14.98
C LYS A 305 -22.41 -10.03 13.93
N LEU A 306 -22.62 -11.30 13.57
CA LEU A 306 -23.63 -11.71 12.59
C LEU A 306 -25.03 -11.31 13.05
N THR A 307 -25.37 -11.60 14.31
CA THR A 307 -26.70 -11.33 14.86
C THR A 307 -26.97 -9.83 15.01
N LEU A 308 -26.00 -9.07 15.54
CA LEU A 308 -26.14 -7.63 15.72
C LEU A 308 -26.29 -6.91 14.38
N LEU A 309 -25.39 -7.14 13.44
CA LEU A 309 -25.42 -6.46 12.15
C LEU A 309 -26.58 -6.99 11.27
N GLY A 310 -26.88 -8.29 11.35
CA GLY A 310 -28.04 -8.88 10.72
C GLY A 310 -29.34 -8.19 11.13
N GLY A 311 -29.52 -7.94 12.43
CA GLY A 311 -30.64 -7.16 12.95
C GLY A 311 -30.72 -5.71 12.44
N LEU A 312 -29.64 -5.18 11.89
CA LEU A 312 -29.56 -3.86 11.26
C LEU A 312 -29.72 -3.90 9.72
N ARG A 313 -30.16 -5.02 9.14
CA ARG A 313 -30.31 -5.26 7.69
C ARG A 313 -28.99 -5.42 6.94
N HIS A 314 -28.01 -6.06 7.57
CA HIS A 314 -26.75 -6.44 6.94
C HIS A 314 -26.79 -7.90 6.52
N ILE A 315 -26.30 -8.19 5.31
CA ILE A 315 -26.20 -9.54 4.77
C ILE A 315 -24.74 -9.84 4.44
N PHE A 316 -24.25 -11.01 4.82
CA PHE A 316 -22.87 -11.43 4.64
C PHE A 316 -22.77 -12.50 3.54
N TYR A 317 -22.10 -12.17 2.45
CA TYR A 317 -21.76 -13.11 1.39
C TYR A 317 -20.38 -13.71 1.69
N LEU A 318 -20.39 -15.01 2.01
CA LEU A 318 -19.22 -15.77 2.45
C LEU A 318 -18.85 -16.81 1.41
N ARG A 319 -17.58 -17.23 1.38
CA ARG A 319 -17.13 -18.31 0.48
C ARG A 319 -18.02 -19.54 0.63
N ASP A 320 -18.32 -20.19 -0.48
CA ASP A 320 -19.25 -21.32 -0.51
C ASP A 320 -18.75 -22.52 0.33
N ASP A 321 -17.43 -22.64 0.49
CA ASP A 321 -16.76 -23.66 1.31
C ASP A 321 -16.51 -23.24 2.77
N SER A 322 -16.99 -22.06 3.18
CA SER A 322 -16.75 -21.52 4.52
C SER A 322 -17.41 -22.36 5.62
N ARG A 323 -16.63 -22.66 6.66
CA ARG A 323 -17.13 -23.27 7.90
C ARG A 323 -18.14 -22.35 8.59
N LYS A 324 -17.92 -21.03 8.56
CA LYS A 324 -18.81 -20.03 9.18
C LYS A 324 -20.13 -19.93 8.44
N LEU A 325 -20.12 -19.96 7.11
CA LEU A 325 -21.32 -20.03 6.29
C LEU A 325 -22.16 -21.25 6.67
N LYS A 326 -21.54 -22.44 6.67
CA LYS A 326 -22.23 -23.68 7.01
C LYS A 326 -22.86 -23.61 8.41
N HIS A 327 -22.08 -23.16 9.40
CA HIS A 327 -22.56 -23.03 10.78
C HIS A 327 -23.75 -22.07 10.89
N ALA A 328 -23.67 -20.88 10.27
CA ALA A 328 -24.72 -19.88 10.34
C ALA A 328 -25.99 -20.30 9.58
N LEU A 329 -25.87 -21.02 8.45
CA LEU A 329 -27.01 -21.55 7.71
C LEU A 329 -27.81 -22.63 8.49
N GLU A 330 -27.14 -23.40 9.34
CA GLU A 330 -27.77 -24.39 10.23
C GLU A 330 -28.43 -23.75 11.46
N HIS A 331 -28.13 -22.48 11.75
CA HIS A 331 -28.63 -21.77 12.93
C HIS A 331 -29.89 -20.95 12.62
N ILE A 332 -30.97 -21.21 13.36
CA ILE A 332 -32.31 -20.63 13.13
C ILE A 332 -32.30 -19.09 13.06
N GLY A 333 -31.52 -18.45 13.94
CA GLY A 333 -31.46 -16.99 14.03
C GLY A 333 -30.40 -16.29 13.18
N MET A 334 -29.51 -17.05 12.49
CA MET A 334 -28.41 -16.45 11.70
C MET A 334 -28.49 -16.78 10.21
N LYS A 335 -29.21 -17.83 9.83
CA LYS A 335 -29.33 -18.28 8.44
C LYS A 335 -29.76 -17.19 7.45
N ASP A 336 -30.55 -16.23 7.90
CA ASP A 336 -31.09 -15.15 7.06
C ASP A 336 -30.08 -14.00 6.88
N TYR A 337 -29.00 -13.98 7.67
CA TYR A 337 -27.96 -12.95 7.63
C TYR A 337 -26.74 -13.35 6.78
N VAL A 338 -26.64 -14.62 6.37
CA VAL A 338 -25.52 -15.12 5.57
C VAL A 338 -26.01 -15.70 4.25
N ARG A 339 -25.21 -15.58 3.19
CA ARG A 339 -25.48 -16.18 1.88
C ARG A 339 -24.18 -16.71 1.26
N PRO A 340 -24.25 -17.77 0.44
CA PRO A 340 -23.12 -18.18 -0.39
C PRO A 340 -22.71 -17.09 -1.37
N MET A 341 -21.42 -16.88 -1.53
CA MET A 341 -20.86 -15.88 -2.44
C MET A 341 -21.24 -16.16 -3.90
N SER A 342 -21.44 -17.42 -4.29
CA SER A 342 -22.00 -17.79 -5.59
C SER A 342 -23.38 -17.20 -5.89
N ASN A 343 -24.15 -16.83 -4.86
CA ASN A 343 -25.49 -16.29 -5.04
C ASN A 343 -25.49 -14.78 -5.24
N PHE A 344 -24.37 -14.10 -5.02
CA PHE A 344 -24.29 -12.63 -4.98
C PHE A 344 -24.91 -11.96 -6.21
N ILE A 345 -24.47 -12.36 -7.42
CA ILE A 345 -24.98 -11.76 -8.66
C ILE A 345 -26.45 -12.10 -8.90
N ASN A 346 -26.86 -13.34 -8.64
CA ASN A 346 -28.25 -13.77 -8.81
C ASN A 346 -29.20 -13.03 -7.87
N ASP A 347 -28.75 -12.77 -6.65
CA ASP A 347 -29.49 -12.00 -5.67
C ASP A 347 -29.62 -10.54 -6.11
N ILE A 348 -28.57 -9.93 -6.67
CA ILE A 348 -28.68 -8.59 -7.27
C ILE A 348 -29.70 -8.59 -8.41
N LYS A 349 -29.57 -9.53 -9.35
CA LYS A 349 -30.48 -9.62 -10.51
C LYS A 349 -31.94 -9.75 -10.07
N ARG A 350 -32.22 -10.58 -9.06
CA ARG A 350 -33.55 -10.74 -8.46
C ARG A 350 -34.07 -9.41 -7.88
N GLU A 351 -33.25 -8.67 -7.15
CA GLU A 351 -33.61 -7.37 -6.59
C GLU A 351 -33.84 -6.28 -7.66
N GLN A 352 -33.13 -6.37 -8.79
CA GLN A 352 -33.32 -5.50 -9.94
C GLN A 352 -34.46 -5.93 -10.87
N GLY A 353 -34.95 -7.16 -10.74
CA GLY A 353 -35.98 -7.73 -11.60
C GLY A 353 -35.50 -8.06 -13.02
N ILE A 354 -34.24 -8.47 -13.18
CA ILE A 354 -33.61 -8.81 -14.48
C ILE A 354 -33.19 -10.28 -14.58
#